data_AF-A0AB39BKM4-F1
#
_entry.id   AF-A0AB39BKM4-F1
#
_cell.length_a   1.000
_cell.length_b   1.000
_cell.length_c   1.000
_cell.angle_alpha   90.00
_cell.angle_beta   90.00
_cell.angle_gamma   90.00
#
_symmetry.space_group_name_H-M   'P 1'
#
loop_
_entity.id
_entity.type
_entity.pdbx_description
1 polymer ?
#
loop_
_entity_poly.entity_id
_entity_poly.type
_entity_poly.pdbx_seq_one_letter_code
_entity_poly.pdbx_strand_id
1 'polypeptide(L)'
;MTSTQWGGLVALIAIAVATLALIALHLLPTGLSPLRDPVSRYGITRFKSGYATAAFGAGIAGIGSLIAVAALPGSLPTVVLLAVFAAARILIPFFPMDAPEASKTTTGRVHDLLAVLAFGGVIAAMFVAAGMLHDAGLTAAGLVATIGGVVGVVGTLLMLVSRRSPRLAWGFGFGERLIYLAFIVWIAVLGTSALTS
;
A
#
# COMPACT_ATOMS: atom_id res chain seq x y z
N MET A 1 7.63 18.93 18.59
CA MET A 1 7.15 18.36 17.31
C MET A 1 5.66 18.67 17.16
N THR A 2 5.24 19.18 16.00
CA THR A 2 3.82 19.42 15.66
C THR A 2 3.08 18.09 15.42
N SER A 3 1.75 18.10 15.32
CA SER A 3 0.98 16.92 14.92
C SER A 3 1.42 16.40 13.56
N THR A 4 1.70 17.30 12.61
CA THR A 4 2.24 16.98 11.28
C THR A 4 3.58 16.23 11.39
N GLN A 5 4.52 16.74 12.20
CA GLN A 5 5.82 16.10 12.41
C GLN A 5 5.69 14.73 13.09
N TRP A 6 4.79 14.59 14.07
CA TRP A 6 4.51 13.29 14.69
C TRP A 6 3.91 12.29 13.69
N GLY A 7 2.97 12.74 12.84
CA GLY A 7 2.41 11.93 11.76
C GLY A 7 3.49 11.46 10.79
N GLY A 8 4.38 12.37 10.37
CA GLY A 8 5.52 12.06 9.51
C GLY A 8 6.47 11.02 10.12
N LEU A 9 6.80 11.16 11.41
CA LEU A 9 7.64 10.19 12.12
C LEU A 9 7.01 8.80 12.17
N VAL A 10 5.72 8.72 12.54
CA VAL A 10 4.97 7.45 12.58
C VAL A 10 4.93 6.82 11.19
N ALA A 11 4.67 7.61 10.15
CA ALA A 11 4.64 7.14 8.77
C ALA A 11 5.97 6.50 8.36
N LEU A 12 7.10 7.16 8.66
CA LEU A 12 8.43 6.69 8.31
C LEU A 12 8.84 5.41 9.03
N ILE A 13 8.64 5.35 10.35
CA ILE A 13 8.98 4.15 11.13
C ILE A 13 8.15 2.97 10.65
N ALA A 14 6.84 3.17 10.48
CA ALA A 14 5.93 2.10 10.11
C ALA A 14 6.15 1.60 8.67
N ILE A 15 6.43 2.51 7.72
CA ILE A 15 6.72 2.11 6.34
C ILE A 15 8.09 1.43 6.23
N ALA A 16 9.06 1.80 7.07
CA ALA A 16 10.34 1.09 7.17
C ALA A 16 10.13 -0.35 7.66
N VAL A 17 9.33 -0.55 8.73
CA VAL A 17 8.95 -1.88 9.22
C VAL A 17 8.26 -2.70 8.12
N ALA A 18 7.31 -2.11 7.40
CA ALA A 18 6.62 -2.78 6.31
C ALA A 18 7.59 -3.20 5.18
N THR A 19 8.49 -2.30 4.81
CA THR A 19 9.49 -2.52 3.75
C THR A 19 10.47 -3.62 4.14
N LEU A 20 11.00 -3.59 5.36
CA LEU A 20 11.92 -4.63 5.86
C LEU A 20 11.24 -6.00 5.93
N ALA A 21 9.98 -6.06 6.36
CA ALA A 21 9.21 -7.31 6.37
C ALA A 21 9.04 -7.86 4.94
N LEU A 22 8.72 -7.00 3.96
CA LEU A 22 8.63 -7.42 2.56
C LEU A 22 9.98 -7.88 2.01
N ILE A 23 11.07 -7.14 2.24
CA ILE A 23 12.41 -7.54 1.81
C ILE A 23 12.75 -8.92 2.38
N ALA A 24 12.53 -9.14 3.69
CA ALA A 24 12.76 -10.43 4.32
C ALA A 24 11.95 -11.56 3.64
N LEU A 25 10.68 -11.34 3.32
CA LEU A 25 9.85 -12.32 2.62
C LEU A 25 10.34 -12.65 1.20
N HIS A 26 11.02 -11.72 0.52
CA HIS A 26 11.62 -11.97 -0.79
C HIS A 26 12.93 -12.75 -0.72
N LEU A 27 13.65 -12.66 0.41
CA LEU A 27 14.92 -13.35 0.63
C LEU A 27 14.74 -14.76 1.23
N LEU A 28 13.62 -14.99 1.92
CA LEU A 28 13.34 -16.29 2.54
C LEU A 28 12.97 -17.36 1.48
N PRO A 29 13.26 -18.65 1.74
CA PRO A 29 12.91 -19.76 0.86
C PRO A 29 11.42 -20.05 0.95
N THR A 30 10.62 -19.18 0.34
CA THR A 30 9.15 -19.22 0.39
C THR A 30 8.53 -20.10 -0.68
N GLY A 31 9.28 -20.40 -1.75
CA GLY A 31 8.77 -21.09 -2.93
C GLY A 31 7.80 -20.25 -3.76
N LEU A 32 7.57 -18.98 -3.39
CA LEU A 32 6.72 -18.05 -4.12
C LEU A 32 7.54 -17.24 -5.11
N SER A 33 7.01 -17.06 -6.32
CA SER A 33 7.59 -16.24 -7.36
C SER A 33 7.13 -14.78 -7.21
N PRO A 34 8.05 -13.81 -7.12
CA PRO A 34 7.68 -12.40 -7.05
C PRO A 34 6.96 -11.86 -8.29
N LEU A 35 7.10 -12.54 -9.42
CA LEU A 35 6.43 -12.18 -10.65
C LEU A 35 4.99 -12.71 -10.65
N ARG A 36 4.79 -13.99 -10.33
CA ARG A 36 3.49 -14.67 -10.43
C ARG A 36 2.61 -14.48 -9.21
N ASP A 37 3.20 -14.56 -8.03
CA ASP A 37 2.44 -14.78 -6.80
C ASP A 37 2.19 -13.48 -6.05
N PRO A 38 0.94 -13.26 -5.58
CA PRO A 38 0.66 -12.09 -4.78
C PRO A 38 1.46 -12.06 -3.48
N VAL A 39 1.71 -10.85 -2.98
CA VAL A 39 2.22 -10.63 -1.62
C VAL A 39 1.26 -11.23 -0.59
N SER A 40 -0.05 -11.14 -0.81
CA SER A 40 -1.02 -11.78 0.09
C SER A 40 -0.91 -13.30 0.16
N ARG A 41 -0.26 -13.96 -0.80
CA ARG A 41 -0.05 -15.42 -0.75
C ARG A 41 0.91 -15.83 0.37
N TYR A 42 1.82 -14.96 0.82
CA TYR A 42 2.61 -15.24 2.02
C TYR A 42 1.70 -15.49 3.25
N GLY A 43 0.53 -14.84 3.30
CA GLY A 43 -0.47 -14.95 4.36
C GLY A 43 -1.10 -16.33 4.55
N ILE A 44 -1.02 -17.22 3.56
CA ILE A 44 -1.53 -18.60 3.63
C ILE A 44 -0.41 -19.65 3.76
N THR A 45 0.82 -19.20 4.03
CA THR A 45 1.99 -20.08 4.22
C THR A 45 2.49 -20.02 5.67
N ARG A 46 3.57 -20.75 5.97
CA ARG A 46 4.31 -20.59 7.24
C ARG A 46 4.85 -19.17 7.49
N PHE A 47 4.93 -18.34 6.45
CA PHE A 47 5.43 -16.95 6.52
C PHE A 47 4.33 -15.91 6.79
N LYS A 48 3.14 -16.34 7.23
CA LYS A 48 1.98 -15.46 7.48
C LYS A 48 2.27 -14.30 8.44
N SER A 49 3.18 -14.49 9.40
CA SER A 49 3.57 -13.43 10.35
C SER A 49 4.29 -12.28 9.65
N GLY A 50 5.23 -12.57 8.74
CA GLY A 50 5.91 -11.54 7.95
C GLY A 50 4.93 -10.76 7.06
N TYR A 51 3.95 -11.46 6.48
CA TYR A 51 2.87 -10.80 5.74
C TYR A 51 2.04 -9.87 6.64
N ALA A 52 1.63 -10.35 7.82
CA ALA A 52 0.89 -9.56 8.78
C ALA A 52 1.68 -8.33 9.24
N THR A 53 2.99 -8.48 9.53
CA THR A 53 3.88 -7.35 9.87
C THR A 53 3.93 -6.31 8.74
N ALA A 54 4.07 -6.76 7.48
CA ALA A 54 4.04 -5.86 6.33
C ALA A 54 2.68 -5.15 6.15
N ALA A 55 1.57 -5.83 6.48
CA ALA A 55 0.23 -5.27 6.44
C ALA A 55 -0.02 -4.24 7.54
N PHE A 56 0.27 -4.58 8.79
CA PHE A 56 0.14 -3.66 9.91
C PHE A 56 1.07 -2.45 9.77
N GLY A 57 2.32 -2.65 9.36
CA GLY A 57 3.26 -1.55 9.10
C GLY A 57 2.73 -0.59 8.04
N ALA A 58 2.22 -1.10 6.92
CA ALA A 58 1.60 -0.26 5.88
C ALA A 58 0.34 0.47 6.40
N GLY A 59 -0.48 -0.20 7.20
CA GLY A 59 -1.68 0.41 7.79
C GLY A 59 -1.36 1.53 8.78
N ILE A 60 -0.42 1.30 9.70
CA ILE A 60 0.08 2.33 10.64
C ILE A 60 0.76 3.46 9.87
N ALA A 61 1.46 3.17 8.79
CA ALA A 61 2.05 4.19 7.93
C ALA A 61 0.97 5.08 7.26
N GLY A 62 -0.16 4.49 6.87
CA GLY A 62 -1.34 5.23 6.42
C GLY A 62 -1.91 6.15 7.48
N ILE A 63 -1.96 5.71 8.76
CA ILE A 63 -2.37 6.54 9.90
C ILE A 63 -1.38 7.70 10.12
N GLY A 64 -0.07 7.45 10.08
CA GLY A 64 0.92 8.51 10.15
C GLY A 64 0.75 9.54 9.02
N SER A 65 0.53 9.04 7.81
CA SER A 65 0.35 9.87 6.60
C SER A 65 -0.90 10.76 6.68
N LEU A 66 -2.03 10.22 7.15
CA LEU A 66 -3.26 11.03 7.27
C LEU A 66 -3.12 12.10 8.36
N ILE A 67 -2.44 11.81 9.47
CA ILE A 67 -2.13 12.81 10.51
C ILE A 67 -1.22 13.89 9.94
N ALA A 68 -0.21 13.51 9.14
CA ALA A 68 0.73 14.45 8.53
C ALA A 68 0.04 15.49 7.64
N VAL A 69 -0.96 15.07 6.86
CA VAL A 69 -1.66 15.97 5.91
C VAL A 69 -2.93 16.61 6.47
N ALA A 70 -3.44 16.19 7.63
CA ALA A 70 -4.75 16.61 8.14
C ALA A 70 -4.89 18.13 8.32
N ALA A 71 -3.80 18.83 8.64
CA ALA A 71 -3.82 20.28 8.83
C ALA A 71 -3.77 21.08 7.50
N LEU A 72 -3.52 20.42 6.36
CA LEU A 72 -3.43 21.10 5.08
C LEU A 72 -4.83 21.48 4.56
N PRO A 73 -5.00 22.67 3.93
CA PRO A 73 -6.24 23.05 3.28
C PRO A 73 -6.66 22.04 2.21
N GLY A 74 -7.93 21.63 2.18
CA GLY A 74 -8.42 20.67 1.19
C GLY A 74 -8.05 19.20 1.45
N SER A 75 -7.50 18.87 2.62
CA SER A 75 -7.00 17.52 2.95
C SER A 75 -8.07 16.45 3.15
N LEU A 76 -9.33 16.84 3.39
CA LEU A 76 -10.38 15.91 3.80
C LEU A 76 -10.50 14.68 2.89
N PRO A 77 -10.55 14.78 1.54
CA PRO A 77 -10.69 13.60 0.70
C PRO A 77 -9.45 12.69 0.77
N THR A 78 -8.24 13.26 0.83
CA THR A 78 -6.99 12.52 1.06
C THR A 78 -7.00 11.79 2.40
N VAL A 79 -7.43 12.46 3.47
CA VAL A 79 -7.52 11.88 4.82
C VAL A 79 -8.48 10.70 4.84
N VAL A 80 -9.66 10.83 4.21
CA VAL A 80 -10.65 9.74 4.11
C VAL A 80 -10.08 8.54 3.35
N LEU A 81 -9.43 8.78 2.21
CA LEU A 81 -8.85 7.71 1.39
C LEU A 81 -7.68 7.00 2.10
N LEU A 82 -6.83 7.74 2.82
CA LEU A 82 -5.77 7.17 3.66
C LEU A 82 -6.33 6.40 4.86
N ALA A 83 -7.45 6.85 5.45
CA ALA A 83 -8.13 6.12 6.51
C ALA A 83 -8.70 4.78 5.99
N VAL A 84 -9.30 4.77 4.79
CA VAL A 84 -9.77 3.55 4.12
C VAL A 84 -8.61 2.61 3.85
N PHE A 85 -7.50 3.11 3.31
CA PHE A 85 -6.28 2.33 3.11
C PHE A 85 -5.76 1.73 4.43
N ALA A 86 -5.61 2.56 5.47
CA ALA A 86 -5.09 2.14 6.75
C ALA A 86 -5.96 1.04 7.38
N ALA A 87 -7.27 1.26 7.44
CA ALA A 87 -8.23 0.27 7.95
C ALA A 87 -8.16 -1.04 7.16
N ALA A 88 -8.15 -0.96 5.83
CA ALA A 88 -8.07 -2.14 4.98
C ALA A 88 -6.78 -2.94 5.22
N ARG A 89 -5.63 -2.26 5.32
CA ARG A 89 -4.32 -2.89 5.60
C ARG A 89 -4.22 -3.49 7.00
N ILE A 90 -4.86 -2.88 8.00
CA ILE A 90 -4.92 -3.43 9.36
C ILE A 90 -5.82 -4.66 9.40
N LEU A 91 -6.94 -4.67 8.67
CA LEU A 91 -7.91 -5.76 8.72
C LEU A 91 -7.50 -6.97 7.86
N ILE A 92 -6.81 -6.77 6.73
CA ILE A 92 -6.56 -7.83 5.75
C ILE A 92 -5.82 -9.08 6.27
N PRO A 93 -4.94 -9.03 7.31
CA PRO A 93 -4.32 -10.24 7.84
C PRO A 93 -5.30 -11.20 8.53
N PHE A 94 -6.45 -10.70 8.99
CA PHE A 94 -7.48 -11.51 9.65
C PHE A 94 -8.40 -12.24 8.65
N PHE A 95 -8.30 -11.90 7.37
CA PHE A 95 -9.07 -12.51 6.29
C PHE A 95 -8.10 -13.07 5.25
N PRO A 96 -7.57 -14.29 5.45
CA PRO A 96 -6.68 -14.92 4.47
C PRO A 96 -7.35 -15.07 3.11
N MET A 97 -6.57 -14.93 2.04
CA MET A 97 -7.04 -15.21 0.69
C MET A 97 -7.34 -16.71 0.51
N ASP A 98 -8.22 -17.03 -0.44
CA ASP A 98 -8.38 -18.43 -0.88
C ASP A 98 -7.10 -18.90 -1.57
N ALA A 99 -6.73 -20.16 -1.32
CA ALA A 99 -5.60 -20.79 -2.01
C ALA A 99 -5.87 -20.86 -3.54
N PRO A 100 -4.81 -20.93 -4.37
CA PRO A 100 -4.98 -21.22 -5.79
C PRO A 100 -5.84 -22.47 -5.97
N GLU A 101 -6.76 -22.45 -6.94
CA GLU A 101 -7.65 -23.57 -7.28
C GLU A 101 -8.72 -23.92 -6.22
N ALA A 102 -8.69 -23.30 -5.04
CA ALA A 102 -9.75 -23.46 -4.05
C ALA A 102 -11.03 -22.70 -4.45
N SER A 103 -12.18 -23.26 -4.06
CA SER A 103 -13.48 -22.59 -4.20
C SER A 103 -13.51 -21.27 -3.42
N LYS A 104 -14.18 -20.26 -3.99
CA LYS A 104 -14.30 -18.94 -3.34
C LYS A 104 -15.08 -19.02 -2.04
N THR A 105 -14.46 -18.57 -0.94
CA THR A 105 -15.09 -18.50 0.39
C THR A 105 -15.53 -17.07 0.73
N THR A 106 -16.34 -16.90 1.77
CA THR A 106 -16.67 -15.56 2.32
C THR A 106 -15.42 -14.84 2.80
N THR A 107 -14.50 -15.54 3.48
CA THR A 107 -13.22 -14.98 3.94
C THR A 107 -12.38 -14.48 2.77
N GLY A 108 -12.25 -15.27 1.70
CA GLY A 108 -11.53 -14.85 0.49
C GLY A 108 -12.19 -13.68 -0.25
N ARG A 109 -13.52 -13.58 -0.24
CA ARG A 109 -14.24 -12.39 -0.78
C ARG A 109 -13.98 -11.14 0.05
N VAL A 110 -13.96 -11.25 1.38
CA VAL A 110 -13.59 -10.13 2.26
C VAL A 110 -12.14 -9.72 2.02
N HIS A 111 -11.23 -10.68 1.87
CA HIS A 111 -9.84 -10.39 1.48
C HIS A 111 -9.77 -9.59 0.17
N ASP A 112 -10.46 -10.04 -0.88
CA ASP A 112 -10.48 -9.36 -2.17
C ASP A 112 -11.02 -7.93 -2.05
N LEU A 113 -12.10 -7.72 -1.28
CA LEU A 113 -12.64 -6.40 -1.00
C LEU A 113 -11.64 -5.51 -0.27
N LEU A 114 -11.00 -6.01 0.79
CA LEU A 114 -9.97 -5.26 1.54
C LEU A 114 -8.76 -4.93 0.65
N ALA A 115 -8.36 -5.82 -0.26
CA ALA A 115 -7.30 -5.53 -1.22
C ALA A 115 -7.69 -4.41 -2.20
N VAL A 116 -8.93 -4.41 -2.70
CA VAL A 116 -9.46 -3.33 -3.55
C VAL A 116 -9.51 -2.01 -2.79
N LEU A 117 -10.03 -2.00 -1.55
CA LEU A 117 -10.09 -0.80 -0.72
C LEU A 117 -8.70 -0.26 -0.38
N ALA A 118 -7.74 -1.14 -0.09
CA ALA A 118 -6.36 -0.75 0.18
C ALA A 118 -5.71 -0.13 -1.07
N PHE A 119 -5.61 -0.89 -2.16
CA PHE A 119 -4.91 -0.41 -3.36
C PHE A 119 -5.64 0.75 -4.03
N GLY A 120 -6.95 0.65 -4.21
CA GLY A 120 -7.76 1.72 -4.76
C GLY A 120 -7.70 2.99 -3.89
N GLY A 121 -7.82 2.83 -2.56
CA GLY A 121 -7.75 3.94 -1.61
C GLY A 121 -6.42 4.68 -1.67
N VAL A 122 -5.28 3.99 -1.63
CA VAL A 122 -3.97 4.65 -1.65
C VAL A 122 -3.63 5.27 -3.02
N ILE A 123 -4.05 4.63 -4.12
CA ILE A 123 -3.86 5.18 -5.47
C ILE A 123 -4.70 6.45 -5.64
N ALA A 124 -5.96 6.42 -5.21
CA ALA A 124 -6.82 7.61 -5.25
C ALA A 124 -6.27 8.72 -4.33
N ALA A 125 -5.79 8.37 -3.13
CA ALA A 125 -5.18 9.31 -2.20
C ALA A 125 -3.97 10.02 -2.84
N MET A 126 -3.12 9.29 -3.56
CA MET A 126 -1.98 9.85 -4.29
C MET A 126 -2.39 10.93 -5.31
N PHE A 127 -3.41 10.65 -6.13
CA PHE A 127 -3.87 11.62 -7.12
C PHE A 127 -4.52 12.85 -6.50
N VAL A 128 -5.38 12.65 -5.50
CA VAL A 128 -6.08 13.74 -4.80
C VAL A 128 -5.09 14.60 -4.01
N ALA A 129 -4.11 13.98 -3.35
CA ALA A 129 -3.11 14.68 -2.57
C ALA A 129 -2.14 15.50 -3.44
N ALA A 130 -1.90 15.11 -4.69
CA ALA A 130 -0.86 15.71 -5.52
C ALA A 130 -1.01 17.24 -5.65
N GLY A 131 -2.20 17.72 -6.00
CA GLY A 131 -2.48 19.16 -6.14
C GLY A 131 -2.38 19.90 -4.80
N MET A 132 -3.02 19.37 -3.76
CA MET A 132 -2.97 19.94 -2.41
C MET A 132 -1.53 20.04 -1.88
N LEU A 133 -0.71 19.00 -2.05
CA LEU A 133 0.68 18.98 -1.62
C LEU A 133 1.51 20.00 -2.39
N HIS A 134 1.26 20.14 -3.70
CA HIS A 134 1.90 21.18 -4.52
C HIS A 134 1.56 22.58 -4.01
N ASP A 135 0.27 22.88 -3.79
CA ASP A 135 -0.21 24.18 -3.32
C ASP A 135 0.30 24.52 -1.92
N ALA A 136 0.52 23.51 -1.07
CA ALA A 136 1.14 23.66 0.24
C ALA A 136 2.68 23.83 0.21
N GLY A 137 3.29 23.93 -0.98
CA GLY A 137 4.74 24.06 -1.15
C GLY A 137 5.51 22.74 -1.02
N LEU A 138 4.84 21.61 -0.79
CA LEU A 138 5.42 20.27 -0.69
C LEU A 138 5.55 19.63 -2.09
N THR A 139 6.17 20.35 -3.02
CA THR A 139 6.21 20.04 -4.46
C THR A 139 6.78 18.66 -4.77
N ALA A 140 7.83 18.24 -4.07
CA ALA A 140 8.42 16.91 -4.23
C ALA A 140 7.43 15.80 -3.81
N ALA A 141 6.74 15.95 -2.69
CA ALA A 141 5.73 15.00 -2.24
C ALA A 141 4.54 14.95 -3.22
N GLY A 142 4.11 16.09 -3.76
CA GLY A 142 3.08 16.16 -4.79
C GLY A 142 3.46 15.45 -6.09
N LEU A 143 4.68 15.70 -6.62
CA LEU A 143 5.19 15.04 -7.82
C LEU A 143 5.29 13.53 -7.64
N VAL A 144 5.86 13.08 -6.52
CA VAL A 144 5.99 11.66 -6.20
C VAL A 144 4.61 11.02 -6.04
N ALA A 145 3.62 11.73 -5.50
CA ALA A 145 2.23 11.27 -5.46
C ALA A 145 1.68 11.04 -6.87
N THR A 146 1.86 11.99 -7.80
CA THR A 146 1.40 11.83 -9.20
C THR A 146 2.05 10.62 -9.87
N ILE A 147 3.39 10.50 -9.79
CA ILE A 147 4.13 9.39 -10.38
C ILE A 147 3.69 8.07 -9.74
N GLY A 148 3.60 8.02 -8.41
CA GLY A 148 3.15 6.85 -7.67
C GLY A 148 1.73 6.43 -8.03
N GLY A 149 0.82 7.39 -8.20
CA GLY A 149 -0.54 7.16 -8.69
C GLY A 149 -0.55 6.49 -10.06
N VAL A 150 0.23 7.00 -11.01
CA VAL A 150 0.36 6.42 -12.36
C VAL A 150 0.95 5.00 -12.30
N VAL A 151 2.03 4.80 -11.55
CA VAL A 151 2.64 3.47 -11.35
C VAL A 151 1.64 2.50 -10.71
N GLY A 152 0.84 2.95 -9.75
CA GLY A 152 -0.20 2.16 -9.12
C GLY A 152 -1.32 1.76 -10.09
N VAL A 153 -1.75 2.67 -10.97
CA VAL A 153 -2.71 2.38 -12.04
C VAL A 153 -2.13 1.33 -12.99
N VAL A 154 -0.89 1.51 -13.45
CA VAL A 154 -0.20 0.53 -14.32
C VAL A 154 -0.11 -0.84 -13.65
N GLY A 155 0.27 -0.90 -12.37
CA GLY A 155 0.31 -2.13 -11.59
C GLY A 155 -1.06 -2.81 -11.48
N THR A 156 -2.11 -2.02 -11.25
CA THR A 156 -3.50 -2.51 -11.20
C THR A 156 -3.94 -3.08 -12.55
N LEU A 157 -3.67 -2.37 -13.65
CA LEU A 157 -3.98 -2.84 -15.00
C LEU A 157 -3.25 -4.14 -15.31
N LEU A 158 -1.97 -4.26 -14.94
CA LEU A 158 -1.20 -5.47 -15.11
C LEU A 158 -1.81 -6.64 -14.31
N MET A 159 -2.22 -6.43 -13.06
CA MET A 159 -2.92 -7.45 -12.27
C MET A 159 -4.22 -7.91 -12.94
N LEU A 160 -5.04 -6.97 -13.44
CA LEU A 160 -6.32 -7.28 -14.09
C LEU A 160 -6.13 -8.05 -15.40
N VAL A 161 -5.15 -7.67 -16.21
CA VAL A 161 -4.82 -8.37 -17.46
C VAL A 161 -4.25 -9.75 -17.18
N SER A 162 -3.34 -9.86 -16.19
CA SER A 162 -2.72 -11.13 -15.78
C SER A 162 -3.74 -12.14 -15.26
N ARG A 163 -4.81 -11.68 -14.59
CA ARG A 163 -5.91 -12.54 -14.13
C ARG A 163 -6.72 -13.16 -15.28
N ARG A 164 -6.78 -12.51 -16.44
CA ARG A 164 -7.62 -12.94 -17.57
C ARG A 164 -6.86 -13.71 -18.65
N SER A 165 -5.52 -13.69 -18.63
CA SER A 165 -4.69 -14.26 -19.68
C SER A 165 -3.65 -15.20 -19.10
N PRO A 166 -3.73 -16.52 -19.37
CA PRO A 166 -2.69 -17.47 -18.96
C PRO A 166 -1.29 -17.10 -19.45
N ARG A 167 -1.19 -16.47 -20.64
CA ARG A 167 0.08 -15.98 -21.22
C ARG A 167 0.73 -14.87 -20.39
N LEU A 168 -0.07 -14.16 -19.60
CA LEU A 168 0.36 -13.04 -18.75
C LEU A 168 0.22 -13.35 -17.27
N ALA A 169 -0.07 -14.60 -16.87
CA ALA A 169 -0.18 -14.98 -15.46
C ALA A 169 1.10 -14.68 -14.65
N TRP A 170 2.23 -14.52 -15.33
CA TRP A 170 3.49 -14.07 -14.74
C TRP A 170 3.50 -12.63 -14.25
N GLY A 171 2.55 -11.78 -14.67
CA GLY A 171 2.56 -10.36 -14.34
C GLY A 171 1.83 -9.99 -13.06
N PHE A 172 1.07 -10.91 -12.45
CA PHE A 172 0.16 -10.57 -11.35
C PHE A 172 0.90 -10.07 -10.11
N GLY A 173 1.86 -10.85 -9.62
CA GLY A 173 2.70 -10.49 -8.48
C GLY A 173 3.60 -9.28 -8.76
N PHE A 174 4.06 -9.11 -10.00
CA PHE A 174 4.84 -7.92 -10.39
C PHE A 174 4.00 -6.65 -10.34
N GLY A 175 2.78 -6.68 -10.89
CA GLY A 175 1.86 -5.54 -10.86
C GLY A 175 1.50 -5.12 -9.43
N GLU A 176 1.27 -6.08 -8.53
CA GLU A 176 1.06 -5.78 -7.12
C GLU A 176 2.28 -5.09 -6.49
N ARG A 177 3.49 -5.56 -6.79
CA ARG A 177 4.74 -4.98 -6.27
C ARG A 177 5.00 -3.56 -6.78
N LEU A 178 4.54 -3.21 -7.98
CA LEU A 178 4.56 -1.82 -8.45
C LEU A 178 3.68 -0.92 -7.58
N ILE A 179 2.49 -1.39 -7.17
CA ILE A 179 1.61 -0.65 -6.26
C ILE A 179 2.28 -0.49 -4.89
N TYR A 180 2.90 -1.55 -4.36
CA TYR A 180 3.68 -1.50 -3.12
C TYR A 180 4.80 -0.48 -3.18
N LEU A 181 5.63 -0.54 -4.22
CA LEU A 181 6.73 0.40 -4.41
C LEU A 181 6.22 1.85 -4.48
N ALA A 182 5.13 2.09 -5.22
CA ALA A 182 4.53 3.41 -5.35
C ALA A 182 4.13 4.00 -4.00
N PHE A 183 3.36 3.28 -3.19
CA PHE A 183 2.93 3.82 -1.90
C PHE A 183 4.08 3.88 -0.87
N ILE A 184 5.04 2.95 -0.91
CA ILE A 184 6.20 2.98 0.01
C ILE A 184 7.01 4.25 -0.25
N VAL A 185 7.34 4.52 -1.51
CA VAL A 185 8.13 5.70 -1.89
C VAL A 185 7.35 6.98 -1.57
N TRP A 186 6.07 7.05 -1.93
CA TRP A 186 5.26 8.23 -1.64
C TRP A 186 5.14 8.53 -0.15
N ILE A 187 4.82 7.52 0.68
CA ILE A 187 4.71 7.70 2.13
C ILE A 187 6.04 8.11 2.74
N ALA A 188 7.17 7.58 2.25
CA ALA A 188 8.49 7.98 2.73
C ALA A 188 8.81 9.46 2.40
N VAL A 189 8.51 9.90 1.17
CA VAL A 189 8.71 11.30 0.76
C VAL A 189 7.76 12.23 1.51
N LEU A 190 6.50 11.82 1.71
CA LEU A 190 5.53 12.58 2.50
C LEU A 190 5.97 12.72 3.96
N GLY A 191 6.39 11.62 4.58
CA GLY A 191 6.82 11.61 5.97
C GLY A 191 8.09 12.45 6.21
N THR A 192 9.06 12.38 5.29
CA THR A 192 10.26 13.25 5.35
C THR A 192 9.90 14.71 5.18
N SER A 193 9.02 15.04 4.22
CA SER A 193 8.55 16.42 4.01
C SER A 193 7.84 16.98 5.27
N ALA A 194 7.02 16.15 5.93
CA ALA A 194 6.31 16.51 7.15
C ALA A 194 7.23 16.70 8.37
N LEU A 195 8.41 16.07 8.40
CA LEU A 195 9.40 16.28 9.45
C LEU A 195 10.17 17.60 9.28
N THR A 196 10.28 18.09 8.04
CA THR A 196 11.01 19.30 7.71
C THR A 196 10.13 20.55 7.56
N SER A 197 8.80 20.38 7.59
CA SER A 197 7.81 21.45 7.61
C SER A 197 7.58 22.04 9.00
#